data_AF-R7I6S8-F1
#
_entry.id   AF-R7I6S8-F1
#
_cell.length_a   1.000
_cell.length_b   1.000
_cell.length_c   1.000
_cell.angle_alpha   90.00
_cell.angle_beta   90.00
_cell.angle_gamma   90.00
#
_symmetry.space_group_name_H-M   'P 1'
#
loop_
_entity.id
_entity.type
_entity.pdbx_description
1 polymer ?
#
loop_
_entity_poly.entity_id
_entity_poly.type
_entity_poly.pdbx_seq_one_letter_code
_entity_poly.pdbx_strand_id
1 'polypeptide(L)'
;MIKIKWIITDSINDVDLNEFDTEWDGIYGYFEICINNHVLGFCPDRELLAGEEGNEDILYWLTKLSDGIIQLNVCQEYEIRLLSMNMAKIILKKNDNLLISFVNTNTDEVIWSEKMTIKEWCNEIILNIERFIKEVQKNNSILLKANLIQKLVKIKEALV
;
A
#
# COMPACT_ATOMS: atom_id res chain seq x y z
N MET A 1 0.21 6.37 15.48
CA MET A 1 1.40 5.95 14.73
C MET A 1 0.99 5.00 13.62
N ILE A 2 1.50 5.22 12.41
CA ILE A 2 1.41 4.28 11.29
C ILE A 2 2.79 3.65 11.06
N LYS A 3 2.84 2.36 10.73
CA LYS A 3 4.05 1.67 10.30
C LYS A 3 3.73 0.72 9.16
N ILE A 4 4.47 0.78 8.07
CA ILE A 4 4.38 -0.15 6.94
C ILE A 4 5.65 -1.00 6.92
N LYS A 5 5.48 -2.29 6.68
CA LYS A 5 6.56 -3.26 6.42
C LYS A 5 6.18 -4.09 5.21
N TRP A 6 7.17 -4.44 4.40
CA TRP A 6 6.97 -5.33 3.27
C TRP A 6 8.28 -6.02 2.89
N ILE A 7 8.15 -7.15 2.19
CA ILE A 7 9.27 -7.93 1.62
C ILE A 7 8.81 -8.41 0.25
N ILE A 8 9.55 -8.05 -0.81
CA ILE A 8 9.30 -8.59 -2.15
C ILE A 8 9.69 -10.07 -2.16
N THR A 9 8.79 -10.93 -2.59
CA THR A 9 9.06 -12.37 -2.79
C THR A 9 9.19 -12.74 -4.25
N ASP A 10 8.65 -11.92 -5.16
CA ASP A 10 8.83 -12.10 -6.59
C ASP A 10 10.31 -12.01 -7.00
N SER A 11 10.70 -12.90 -7.90
CA SER A 11 12.00 -12.82 -8.54
C SER A 11 11.92 -11.83 -9.70
N ILE A 12 12.38 -10.61 -9.47
CA ILE A 12 12.37 -9.54 -10.48
C ILE A 12 13.70 -9.37 -11.22
N ASN A 13 14.73 -10.15 -10.87
CA ASN A 13 16.12 -9.90 -11.29
C ASN A 13 16.32 -9.94 -12.81
N ASP A 14 15.66 -10.89 -13.47
CA ASP A 14 15.85 -11.17 -14.90
C ASP A 14 14.64 -10.75 -15.75
N VAL A 15 13.67 -10.06 -15.15
CA VAL A 15 12.44 -9.63 -15.82
C VAL A 15 12.76 -8.51 -16.81
N ASP A 16 12.32 -8.66 -18.06
CA ASP A 16 12.46 -7.62 -19.06
C ASP A 16 11.44 -6.48 -18.85
N LEU A 17 11.80 -5.27 -19.28
CA LEU A 17 10.92 -4.10 -19.15
C LEU A 17 9.60 -4.29 -19.91
N ASN A 18 9.64 -4.83 -21.12
CA ASN A 18 8.42 -5.00 -21.92
C ASN A 18 7.53 -6.09 -21.32
N GLU A 19 8.12 -7.21 -20.90
CA GLU A 19 7.41 -8.27 -20.16
C GLU A 19 6.69 -7.69 -18.94
N PHE A 20 7.39 -6.90 -18.12
CA PHE A 20 6.79 -6.28 -16.94
C PHE A 20 5.63 -5.34 -17.29
N ASP A 21 5.78 -4.50 -18.31
CA ASP A 21 4.72 -3.55 -18.69
C ASP A 21 3.49 -4.22 -19.35
N THR A 22 3.62 -5.44 -19.89
CA THR A 22 2.53 -6.12 -20.60
C THR A 22 1.92 -7.30 -19.85
N GLU A 23 2.70 -8.00 -19.04
CA GLU A 23 2.30 -9.27 -18.42
C GLU A 23 2.18 -9.18 -16.90
N TRP A 24 2.89 -8.26 -16.26
CA TRP A 24 2.87 -8.10 -14.81
C TRP A 24 1.81 -7.06 -14.41
N ASP A 25 1.05 -7.36 -13.36
CA ASP A 25 0.05 -6.45 -12.78
C ASP A 25 0.52 -5.79 -11.48
N GLY A 26 1.62 -6.26 -10.89
CA GLY A 26 2.17 -5.76 -9.63
C GLY A 26 3.56 -6.32 -9.30
N ILE A 27 4.06 -6.02 -8.11
CA ILE A 27 5.22 -6.71 -7.51
C ILE A 27 4.75 -7.27 -6.18
N TYR A 28 4.79 -8.59 -6.07
CA TYR A 28 4.18 -9.30 -4.98
C TYR A 28 5.16 -9.67 -3.87
N GLY A 29 4.60 -9.77 -2.68
CA GLY A 29 5.21 -10.44 -1.55
C GLY A 29 4.47 -10.16 -0.28
N TYR A 30 5.20 -10.03 0.81
CA TYR A 30 4.60 -9.80 2.11
C TYR A 30 4.37 -8.31 2.33
N PHE A 31 3.23 -7.95 2.92
CA PHE A 31 2.87 -6.57 3.25
C PHE A 31 2.10 -6.52 4.56
N GLU A 32 2.57 -5.70 5.51
CA GLU A 32 1.93 -5.43 6.79
C GLU A 32 1.81 -3.91 6.99
N ILE A 33 0.62 -3.46 7.39
CA ILE A 33 0.38 -2.09 7.85
C ILE A 33 -0.16 -2.12 9.28
N CYS A 34 0.53 -1.40 10.16
CA CYS A 34 0.14 -1.21 11.55
C CYS A 34 -0.33 0.24 11.74
N ILE A 35 -1.53 0.42 12.28
CA ILE A 35 -2.15 1.70 12.59
C ILE A 35 -2.54 1.67 14.07
N ASN A 36 -1.77 2.37 14.91
CA ASN A 36 -1.87 2.30 16.37
C ASN A 36 -1.77 0.86 16.87
N ASN A 37 -2.88 0.30 17.37
CA ASN A 37 -2.95 -1.05 17.92
C ASN A 37 -3.53 -2.06 16.91
N HIS A 38 -3.79 -1.63 15.68
CA HIS A 38 -4.42 -2.45 14.64
C HIS A 38 -3.39 -2.84 13.59
N VAL A 39 -3.27 -4.15 13.34
CA VAL A 39 -2.38 -4.72 12.32
C VAL A 39 -3.23 -5.31 11.22
N LEU A 40 -2.89 -5.00 9.97
CA LEU A 40 -3.50 -5.57 8.77
C LEU A 40 -2.41 -6.15 7.87
N GLY A 41 -2.73 -7.24 7.17
CA GLY A 41 -1.79 -7.94 6.31
C GLY A 41 -0.79 -8.80 7.09
N PHE A 42 0.23 -9.26 6.39
CA PHE A 42 1.17 -10.26 6.86
C PHE A 42 2.61 -9.97 6.44
N CYS A 43 3.52 -10.07 7.40
CA CYS A 43 4.98 -10.12 7.22
C CYS A 43 5.47 -11.42 7.90
N PRO A 44 6.39 -12.20 7.29
CA PRO A 44 6.66 -13.61 7.62
C PRO A 44 7.31 -13.87 8.99
N ASP A 45 7.35 -12.86 9.85
CA ASP A 45 7.88 -12.93 11.21
C ASP A 45 6.88 -13.57 12.21
N ARG A 46 5.69 -14.03 11.75
CA ARG A 46 4.68 -14.74 12.55
C ARG A 46 3.93 -15.80 11.73
N GLU A 47 3.12 -16.63 12.39
CA GLU A 47 2.15 -17.50 11.70
C GLU A 47 0.98 -16.68 11.12
N LEU A 48 0.42 -17.13 10.00
CA LEU A 48 -0.77 -16.54 9.36
C LEU A 48 -1.99 -16.66 10.29
N LEU A 49 -2.75 -15.58 10.44
CA LEU A 49 -4.08 -15.63 11.08
C LEU A 49 -5.11 -16.23 10.12
N ALA A 50 -6.25 -16.68 10.66
CA ALA A 50 -7.34 -17.21 9.86
C ALA A 50 -7.83 -16.16 8.84
N GLY A 51 -7.70 -16.48 7.55
CA GLY A 51 -8.08 -15.58 6.45
C GLY A 51 -6.96 -14.68 5.92
N GLU A 52 -5.72 -14.81 6.39
CA GLU A 52 -4.57 -14.11 5.82
C GLU A 52 -3.96 -14.90 4.64
N GLU A 53 -3.69 -14.20 3.54
CA GLU A 53 -2.92 -14.71 2.40
C GLU A 53 -1.54 -14.05 2.38
N GLY A 54 -0.51 -14.87 2.23
CA GLY A 54 0.89 -14.41 2.30
C GLY A 54 1.41 -13.75 1.03
N ASN A 55 0.56 -13.42 0.05
CA ASN A 55 1.02 -12.82 -1.21
C ASN A 55 0.17 -11.59 -1.55
N GLU A 56 0.75 -10.42 -1.37
CA GLU A 56 0.14 -9.11 -1.51
C GLU A 56 0.83 -8.32 -2.61
N ASP A 57 0.06 -7.55 -3.39
CA ASP A 57 0.63 -6.62 -4.35
C ASP A 57 1.14 -5.36 -3.62
N ILE A 58 2.46 -5.32 -3.39
CA ILE A 58 3.13 -4.23 -2.68
C ILE A 58 2.98 -2.93 -3.46
N LEU A 59 3.03 -3.01 -4.80
CA LEU A 59 2.90 -1.84 -5.65
C LEU A 59 1.48 -1.26 -5.57
N TYR A 60 0.45 -2.12 -5.59
CA TYR A 60 -0.93 -1.71 -5.35
C TYR A 60 -1.07 -1.00 -4.02
N TRP A 61 -0.56 -1.58 -2.93
CA TRP A 61 -0.65 -0.99 -1.60
C TRP A 61 -0.03 0.40 -1.55
N LEU A 62 1.22 0.55 -1.97
CA LEU A 62 1.90 1.84 -1.95
C LEU A 62 1.19 2.85 -2.85
N THR A 63 0.66 2.43 -4.00
CA THR A 63 -0.10 3.30 -4.90
C THR A 63 -1.40 3.77 -4.26
N LYS A 64 -2.23 2.87 -3.71
CA LYS A 64 -3.55 3.20 -3.16
C LYS A 64 -3.47 4.02 -1.88
N LEU A 65 -2.54 3.70 -0.99
CA LEU A 65 -2.31 4.47 0.23
C LEU A 65 -1.91 5.92 -0.08
N SER A 66 -1.13 6.10 -1.15
CA SER A 66 -0.70 7.41 -1.62
C SER A 66 -1.79 8.18 -2.35
N ASP A 67 -2.46 7.52 -3.30
CA ASP A 67 -3.59 8.06 -4.06
C ASP A 67 -4.68 8.57 -3.11
N GLY A 68 -4.91 7.87 -2.00
CA GLY A 68 -5.90 8.26 -1.01
C GLY A 68 -5.77 9.70 -0.53
N ILE A 69 -4.55 10.18 -0.25
CA ILE A 69 -4.35 11.57 0.18
C ILE A 69 -4.61 12.57 -0.95
N ILE A 70 -4.16 12.24 -2.17
CA ILE A 70 -4.37 13.08 -3.34
C ILE A 70 -5.87 13.22 -3.62
N GLN A 71 -6.60 12.10 -3.58
CA GLN A 71 -8.04 12.06 -3.81
C GLN A 71 -8.82 12.79 -2.72
N LEU A 72 -8.37 12.76 -1.46
CA LEU A 72 -8.99 13.49 -0.35
C LEU A 72 -8.88 15.02 -0.47
N ASN A 73 -8.10 15.55 -1.42
CA ASN A 73 -8.11 16.98 -1.75
C ASN A 73 -9.26 17.37 -2.71
N VAL A 74 -9.88 16.38 -3.36
CA VAL A 74 -10.97 16.57 -4.33
C VAL A 74 -12.28 15.95 -3.82
N CYS A 75 -12.19 14.84 -3.11
CA CYS A 75 -13.29 14.06 -2.55
C CYS A 75 -13.23 14.07 -1.02
N GLN A 76 -14.36 13.87 -0.33
CA GLN A 76 -14.39 13.79 1.14
C GLN A 76 -13.95 12.43 1.69
N GLU A 77 -13.98 11.40 0.84
CA GLU A 77 -13.77 10.00 1.21
C GLU A 77 -13.00 9.27 0.09
N TYR A 78 -12.14 8.33 0.49
CA TYR A 78 -11.45 7.42 -0.44
C TYR A 78 -11.45 5.99 0.12
N GLU A 79 -11.80 5.03 -0.73
CA GLU A 79 -11.86 3.61 -0.40
C GLU A 79 -10.62 2.88 -0.94
N ILE A 80 -10.00 2.07 -0.08
CA ILE A 80 -8.94 1.13 -0.43
C ILE A 80 -9.43 -0.28 -0.13
N ARG A 81 -9.52 -1.12 -1.16
CA ARG A 81 -9.84 -2.54 -0.98
C ARG A 81 -8.61 -3.29 -0.51
N LEU A 82 -8.79 -4.24 0.40
CA LEU A 82 -7.71 -5.08 0.88
C LEU A 82 -7.68 -6.35 0.03
N LEU A 83 -6.54 -6.68 -0.57
CA LEU A 83 -6.46 -7.81 -1.50
C LEU A 83 -6.54 -9.16 -0.76
N SER A 84 -5.81 -9.34 0.34
CA SER A 84 -5.90 -10.57 1.16
C SER A 84 -7.19 -10.69 1.99
N MET A 85 -7.90 -9.59 2.25
CA MET A 85 -9.10 -9.57 3.08
C MET A 85 -10.28 -9.08 2.24
N ASN A 86 -10.72 -9.90 1.27
CA ASN A 86 -11.75 -9.56 0.28
C ASN A 86 -13.10 -9.08 0.86
N MET A 87 -13.35 -9.31 2.15
CA MET A 87 -14.53 -8.87 2.89
C MET A 87 -14.32 -7.57 3.70
N ALA A 88 -13.18 -6.90 3.53
CA ALA A 88 -12.85 -5.70 4.27
C ALA A 88 -12.18 -4.63 3.38
N LYS A 89 -12.34 -3.37 3.81
CA LYS A 89 -11.80 -2.18 3.15
C LYS A 89 -11.31 -1.16 4.17
N ILE A 90 -10.37 -0.33 3.76
CA ILE A 90 -9.98 0.88 4.49
C ILE A 90 -10.71 2.06 3.85
N ILE A 91 -11.37 2.87 4.68
CA ILE A 91 -11.94 4.15 4.28
C ILE A 91 -11.10 5.27 4.90
N LEU A 92 -10.59 6.14 4.04
CA LEU A 92 -9.92 7.37 4.43
C LEU A 92 -10.92 8.53 4.33
N LYS A 93 -10.98 9.37 5.37
CA LYS A 93 -11.80 10.58 5.40
C LYS A 93 -10.98 11.76 5.89
N LYS A 94 -11.12 12.89 5.19
CA LYS A 94 -10.54 14.16 5.63
C LYS A 94 -11.51 14.82 6.60
N ASN A 95 -11.11 14.90 7.86
CA ASN A 95 -11.69 15.76 8.88
C ASN A 95 -10.61 16.78 9.28
N ASP A 96 -10.72 17.46 10.43
CA ASP A 96 -9.62 18.24 11.02
C ASP A 96 -8.28 17.45 11.07
N ASN A 97 -8.37 16.11 11.05
CA ASN A 97 -7.30 15.13 10.86
C ASN A 97 -7.71 14.07 9.81
N LEU A 98 -6.80 13.14 9.49
CA LEU A 98 -7.13 11.95 8.72
C LEU A 98 -7.83 10.93 9.62
N LEU A 99 -9.08 10.59 9.31
CA LEU A 99 -9.79 9.45 9.89
C LEU A 99 -9.61 8.24 8.99
N ILE A 100 -9.16 7.14 9.58
CA ILE A 100 -8.94 5.86 8.90
C ILE A 100 -9.89 4.86 9.53
N SER A 101 -10.75 4.23 8.74
CA SER A 101 -11.74 3.25 9.23
C SER A 101 -11.54 1.92 8.52
N PHE A 102 -11.50 0.84 9.29
CA PHE A 102 -11.55 -0.53 8.77
C PHE A 102 -12.98 -1.02 8.80
N VAL A 103 -13.49 -1.38 7.63
CA VAL A 103 -14.92 -1.56 7.40
C VAL A 103 -15.17 -2.89 6.72
N ASN A 104 -16.19 -3.61 7.18
CA ASN A 104 -16.68 -4.81 6.51
C ASN A 104 -17.35 -4.41 5.18
N THR A 105 -16.94 -4.98 4.05
CA THR A 105 -17.45 -4.61 2.73
C THR A 105 -18.90 -5.03 2.47
N ASN A 106 -19.42 -6.02 3.20
CA ASN A 106 -20.79 -6.50 3.03
C ASN A 106 -21.80 -5.73 3.88
N THR A 107 -21.42 -5.37 5.11
CA THR A 107 -22.35 -4.78 6.09
C THR A 107 -22.12 -3.28 6.28
N ASP A 108 -21.03 -2.73 5.75
CA ASP A 108 -20.51 -1.39 6.05
C ASP A 108 -20.30 -1.12 7.55
N GLU A 109 -20.20 -2.18 8.36
CA GLU A 109 -19.89 -2.08 9.78
C GLU A 109 -18.45 -1.64 9.98
N VAL A 110 -18.26 -0.59 10.77
CA VAL A 110 -16.95 -0.10 11.19
C VAL A 110 -16.43 -1.02 12.29
N ILE A 111 -15.44 -1.84 11.94
CA ILE A 111 -14.80 -2.77 12.88
C ILE A 111 -13.88 -2.00 13.83
N TRP A 112 -13.11 -1.04 13.29
CA TRP A 112 -12.34 -0.07 14.09
C TRP A 112 -12.07 1.20 13.29
N SER A 113 -11.74 2.29 14.00
CA SER A 113 -11.37 3.55 13.38
C SER A 113 -10.33 4.30 14.20
N GLU A 114 -9.38 4.93 13.52
CA GLU A 114 -8.27 5.65 14.13
C GLU A 114 -8.09 7.03 13.49
N LYS A 115 -7.60 7.99 14.29
CA LYS A 115 -7.27 9.33 13.81
C LYS A 115 -5.77 9.53 13.81
N MET A 116 -5.24 10.18 12.78
CA MET A 116 -3.86 10.64 12.74
C MET A 116 -3.69 11.87 11.87
N THR A 117 -2.52 12.48 11.96
CA THR A 117 -2.21 13.61 11.09
C THR A 117 -1.94 13.12 9.65
N ILE A 118 -2.33 13.91 8.67
CA ILE A 118 -1.98 13.65 7.26
C ILE A 118 -0.45 13.59 7.10
N LYS A 119 0.29 14.40 7.86
CA LYS A 119 1.75 14.42 7.84
C LYS A 119 2.36 13.08 8.27
N GLU A 120 1.88 12.47 9.34
CA GLU A 120 2.36 11.15 9.77
C GLU A 120 2.10 10.07 8.73
N TRP A 121 0.91 10.09 8.12
CA TRP A 121 0.52 9.19 7.03
C TRP A 121 1.45 9.34 5.82
N CYS A 122 1.62 10.57 5.31
CA CYS A 122 2.49 10.83 4.16
C CYS A 122 3.95 10.45 4.43
N ASN A 123 4.50 10.78 5.61
CA ASN A 123 5.89 10.48 5.95
C ASN A 123 6.19 8.97 5.89
N GLU A 124 5.31 8.13 6.45
CA GLU A 124 5.52 6.68 6.43
C GLU A 124 5.38 6.10 5.02
N ILE A 125 4.46 6.61 4.21
CA ILE A 125 4.28 6.17 2.83
C ILE A 125 5.47 6.58 1.96
N ILE A 126 5.91 7.84 2.01
CA ILE A 126 7.07 8.33 1.26
C ILE A 126 8.31 7.50 1.60
N LEU A 127 8.55 7.24 2.89
CA LEU A 127 9.66 6.40 3.35
C LEU A 127 9.61 5.00 2.71
N ASN A 128 8.42 4.40 2.63
CA ASN A 128 8.27 3.04 2.09
C ASN A 128 8.35 3.01 0.56
N ILE A 129 7.86 4.03 -0.14
CA ILE A 129 8.08 4.19 -1.59
C ILE A 129 9.57 4.31 -1.90
N GLU A 130 10.32 5.11 -1.12
CA GLU A 130 11.77 5.26 -1.33
C GLU A 130 12.53 3.96 -1.09
N ARG A 131 12.13 3.19 -0.07
CA ARG A 131 12.70 1.87 0.18
C ARG A 131 12.36 0.91 -0.96
N PHE A 132 11.13 0.95 -1.47
CA PHE A 132 10.67 0.09 -2.56
C PHE A 132 11.44 0.37 -3.85
N ILE A 133 11.57 1.64 -4.23
CA ILE A 133 12.35 2.06 -5.38
C ILE A 133 13.81 1.61 -5.25
N LYS A 134 14.42 1.74 -4.07
CA LYS A 134 15.80 1.27 -3.84
C LYS A 134 15.93 -0.24 -3.98
N GLU A 135 14.96 -1.01 -3.50
CA GLU A 135 15.00 -2.47 -3.63
C GLU A 135 14.79 -2.90 -5.09
N VAL A 136 13.87 -2.28 -5.82
CA VAL A 136 13.73 -2.49 -7.28
C VAL A 136 15.03 -2.11 -8.00
N GLN A 137 15.64 -0.96 -7.67
CA GLN A 137 16.89 -0.53 -8.29
C GLN A 137 18.03 -1.53 -8.08
N LYS A 138 18.11 -2.11 -6.88
CA LYS A 138 19.13 -3.09 -6.49
C LYS A 138 18.96 -4.43 -7.21
N ASN A 139 17.72 -4.90 -7.37
CA ASN A 139 17.42 -6.20 -7.94
C ASN A 139 17.29 -6.15 -9.47
N ASN A 140 16.61 -5.12 -10.00
CA ASN A 140 16.49 -4.89 -11.44
C ASN A 140 16.21 -3.41 -11.78
N SER A 141 17.29 -2.66 -12.00
CA SER A 141 17.22 -1.23 -12.29
C SER A 141 16.47 -0.85 -13.58
N ILE A 142 16.28 -1.77 -14.53
CA ILE A 142 15.55 -1.46 -15.77
C ILE A 142 14.07 -1.18 -15.50
N LEU A 143 13.51 -1.87 -14.50
CA LEU A 143 12.09 -1.76 -14.13
C LEU A 143 11.77 -0.39 -13.55
N LEU A 144 12.76 0.42 -13.14
CA LEU A 144 12.50 1.81 -12.78
C LEU A 144 11.87 2.62 -13.93
N LYS A 145 11.99 2.17 -15.18
CA LYS A 145 11.35 2.78 -16.34
C LYS A 145 9.94 2.26 -16.62
N ALA A 146 9.50 1.19 -15.95
CA ALA A 146 8.19 0.60 -16.14
C ALA A 146 7.09 1.59 -15.76
N ASN A 147 5.96 1.53 -16.48
CA ASN A 147 4.86 2.47 -16.35
C ASN A 147 4.28 2.46 -14.92
N LEU A 148 4.13 1.27 -14.36
CA LEU A 148 3.63 1.02 -13.02
C LEU A 148 4.51 1.65 -11.93
N ILE A 149 5.84 1.51 -12.06
CA ILE A 149 6.80 2.11 -11.11
C ILE A 149 6.89 3.63 -11.31
N GLN A 150 6.91 4.09 -12.56
CA GLN A 150 6.90 5.53 -12.89
C GLN A 150 5.65 6.24 -12.36
N LYS A 151 4.50 5.56 -12.36
CA LYS A 151 3.28 6.08 -11.73
C LYS A 151 3.48 6.29 -10.24
N LEU A 152 4.05 5.31 -9.52
CA LEU A 152 4.32 5.42 -8.09
C LEU A 152 5.30 6.57 -7.78
N VAL A 153 6.35 6.74 -8.61
CA VAL A 153 7.31 7.86 -8.47
C VAL A 153 6.61 9.20 -8.57
N LYS A 154 5.78 9.42 -9.60
CA LYS A 154 5.02 10.67 -9.78
C LYS A 154 4.07 10.95 -8.62
N ILE A 155 3.43 9.91 -8.09
CA ILE A 155 2.57 10.04 -6.92
C ILE A 155 3.39 10.49 -5.70
N LYS A 156 4.58 9.91 -5.49
CA LYS A 156 5.48 10.33 -4.40
C LYS A 156 5.82 11.82 -4.48
N GLU A 157 6.13 12.31 -5.68
CA GLU A 157 6.44 13.74 -5.91
C GLU A 157 5.27 14.66 -5.56
N ALA A 158 4.03 14.20 -5.74
CA ALA A 158 2.83 14.96 -5.37
C ALA A 158 2.51 14.95 -3.86
N LEU A 159 3.16 14.07 -3.07
CA LEU A 159 3.00 13.99 -1.63
C LEU A 159 3.99 14.86 -0.83
N VAL A 160 5.06 15.35 -1.49
CA VAL A 160 6.11 16.21 -0.90
C VAL A 160 5.69 17.67 -0.98
#